data_AF-A0A494V3H1-F1
#
_entry.id   AF-A0A494V3H1-F1
#
_cell.length_a   1.000
_cell.length_b   1.000
_cell.length_c   1.000
_cell.angle_alpha   90.00
_cell.angle_beta   90.00
_cell.angle_gamma   90.00
#
_symmetry.space_group_name_H-M   'P 1'
#
loop_
_entity.id
_entity.type
_entity.pdbx_description
1 polymer ?
#
loop_
_entity_poly.entity_id
_entity_poly.type
_entity_poly.pdbx_seq_one_letter_code
_entity_poly.pdbx_strand_id
1 'polypeptide(L)'
;MSIRPWIIVEPPDGRGLRRVTIGGEAAGSVWSRTGLRRLLGRLGYPETMDLDDPASVYWRGGDSGTWPDRALRRRSVTALLVAGLLVSMVFNAVIGWPDASGALTFAQRITGVLFVLSGVILGAAAIAALDYGGRRQFRASGAIVLLGVIIALATDGLLLLLWFEEREYTRHLLIYVPSLCWSVWALFLLVRRRSWKGIPQPKKFAAGVVATALLTAVSLAYSTMYQPAAAPMHFTLRAEFGKAWEDRDLSFVHVPLTLYMKNTGGIPVYIVNDIYTVRGRVALYSKGEEDLAEEWRASVGKQGSSEGEAELYVDGLRYTTISSGRFYDAGSSLDVGQEYALKHVFQLPKDTGFDILSVEMQISYMRKDRGRLDVEEFRSSHASWNEYDRRYHCEPAICGGQLIYRGRVLHNNNLINVTRQPRYVTAVWSPGGQYLSSISSVPFNFHGLGDYAEERRELERYGAAKARADAEISVAEVLSSAGV
;
A
#
# COMPACT_ATOMS: atom_id res chain seq x y z
N MET A 1 -46.71 6.44 64.19
CA MET A 1 -45.87 7.21 63.25
C MET A 1 -44.90 6.24 62.58
N SER A 2 -45.06 5.98 61.28
CA SER A 2 -44.15 5.10 60.52
C SER A 2 -42.90 5.91 60.16
N ILE A 3 -41.79 5.64 60.85
CA ILE A 3 -40.47 6.19 60.53
C ILE A 3 -40.10 5.63 59.17
N ARG A 4 -40.12 6.47 58.12
CA ARG A 4 -39.63 6.06 56.81
C ARG A 4 -38.11 5.85 56.91
N PRO A 5 -37.59 4.70 56.48
CA PRO A 5 -36.16 4.45 56.53
C PRO A 5 -35.41 5.48 55.70
N TRP A 6 -34.31 6.00 56.24
CA TRP A 6 -33.58 7.15 55.69
C TRP A 6 -32.72 6.77 54.49
N ILE A 7 -32.32 5.50 54.41
CA ILE A 7 -31.45 4.96 53.36
C ILE A 7 -32.20 3.83 52.65
N ILE A 8 -32.40 3.97 51.35
CA ILE A 8 -32.97 2.93 50.49
C ILE A 8 -31.87 2.40 49.58
N VAL A 9 -31.67 1.10 49.60
CA VAL A 9 -30.75 0.40 48.68
C VAL A 9 -31.60 -0.33 47.64
N GLU A 10 -31.54 0.16 46.41
CA GLU A 10 -32.27 -0.40 45.26
C GLU A 10 -31.72 -1.79 44.86
N PRO A 11 -32.53 -2.60 44.14
CA PRO A 11 -32.12 -3.93 43.73
C PRO A 11 -30.85 -3.90 42.88
N PRO A 12 -30.02 -4.96 42.98
CA PRO A 12 -28.82 -5.06 42.16
C PRO A 12 -29.20 -5.02 40.69
N ASP A 13 -28.48 -4.20 39.92
CA ASP A 13 -28.58 -4.24 38.47
C ASP A 13 -28.05 -5.58 37.93
N GLY A 14 -28.15 -5.80 36.61
CA GLY A 14 -27.66 -7.04 35.98
C GLY A 14 -26.17 -7.33 36.14
N ARG A 15 -25.41 -6.51 36.88
CA ARG A 15 -24.01 -6.71 37.23
C ARG A 15 -23.78 -6.81 38.74
N GLY A 16 -24.77 -6.48 39.57
CA GLY A 16 -24.65 -6.44 41.02
C GLY A 16 -24.43 -5.05 41.62
N LEU A 17 -24.56 -3.96 40.84
CA LEU A 17 -24.46 -2.60 41.35
C LEU A 17 -25.77 -2.23 42.00
N ARG A 18 -25.74 -1.79 43.25
CA ARG A 18 -26.92 -1.28 43.95
C ARG A 18 -26.87 0.24 44.00
N ARG A 19 -27.98 0.88 43.64
CA ARG A 19 -28.16 2.33 43.78
C ARG A 19 -28.59 2.64 45.20
N VAL A 20 -28.00 3.66 45.80
CA VAL A 20 -28.33 4.09 47.17
C VAL A 20 -29.00 5.44 47.08
N THR A 21 -30.20 5.55 47.65
CA THR A 21 -30.94 6.79 47.79
C THR A 21 -31.08 7.14 49.27
N ILE A 22 -30.88 8.41 49.61
CA ILE A 22 -30.98 8.93 50.98
C ILE A 22 -31.92 10.11 50.95
N GLY A 23 -32.96 10.10 51.79
CA GLY A 23 -33.96 11.18 51.82
C GLY A 23 -34.70 11.40 50.50
N GLY A 24 -34.71 10.42 49.58
CA GLY A 24 -35.30 10.55 48.24
C GLY A 24 -34.32 10.98 47.15
N GLU A 25 -33.11 11.40 47.49
CA GLU A 25 -32.07 11.79 46.52
C GLU A 25 -31.07 10.65 46.26
N ALA A 26 -30.49 10.61 45.06
CA ALA A 26 -29.50 9.59 44.70
C ALA A 26 -28.13 9.89 45.32
N ALA A 27 -27.83 9.26 46.46
CA ALA A 27 -26.56 9.42 47.17
C ALA A 27 -25.37 8.74 46.48
N GLY A 28 -25.60 7.67 45.71
CA GLY A 28 -24.54 7.01 44.97
C GLY A 28 -24.87 5.59 44.52
N SER A 29 -23.83 4.81 44.22
CA SER A 29 -23.97 3.40 43.85
C SER A 29 -22.77 2.58 44.34
N VAL A 30 -23.04 1.37 44.83
CA VAL A 30 -22.06 0.52 45.54
C VAL A 30 -22.15 -0.94 45.10
N TRP A 31 -21.02 -1.64 45.25
CA TRP A 31 -20.83 -3.03 44.80
C TRP A 31 -20.67 -4.04 45.94
N SER A 32 -20.50 -3.56 47.17
CA SER A 32 -20.26 -4.38 48.33
C SER A 32 -20.69 -3.66 49.61
N ARG A 33 -20.87 -4.44 50.68
CA ARG A 33 -21.15 -3.93 52.03
C ARG A 33 -20.11 -2.92 52.50
N THR A 34 -18.82 -3.19 52.28
CA THR A 34 -17.72 -2.25 52.58
C THR A 34 -17.83 -0.96 51.77
N GLY A 35 -18.25 -1.06 50.50
CA GLY A 35 -18.51 0.09 49.65
C GLY A 35 -19.66 0.96 50.17
N LEU A 36 -20.74 0.33 50.66
CA LEU A 36 -21.86 1.01 51.30
C LEU A 36 -21.40 1.76 52.56
N ARG A 37 -20.65 1.10 53.45
CA ARG A 37 -20.10 1.75 54.65
C ARG A 37 -19.23 2.96 54.31
N ARG A 38 -18.34 2.85 53.32
CA ARG A 38 -17.51 3.99 52.88
C ARG A 38 -18.33 5.13 52.27
N LEU A 39 -19.41 4.81 51.56
CA LEU A 39 -20.30 5.84 51.01
C LEU A 39 -21.02 6.58 52.13
N LEU A 40 -21.59 5.84 53.09
CA LEU A 40 -22.32 6.39 54.24
C LEU A 40 -21.40 7.18 55.18
N GLY A 41 -20.19 6.68 55.47
CA GLY A 41 -19.20 7.40 56.26
C GLY A 41 -18.79 8.75 55.65
N ARG A 42 -18.66 8.82 54.32
CA ARG A 42 -18.43 10.11 53.62
C ARG A 42 -19.59 11.09 53.73
N LEU A 43 -20.80 10.58 53.98
CA LEU A 43 -22.01 11.37 54.15
C LEU A 43 -22.32 11.66 55.63
N GLY A 44 -21.37 11.36 56.54
CA GLY A 44 -21.48 11.68 57.97
C GLY A 44 -22.21 10.63 58.81
N TYR A 45 -22.54 9.47 58.26
CA TYR A 45 -23.16 8.38 59.03
C TYR A 45 -22.11 7.57 59.80
N PRO A 46 -22.45 7.00 60.98
CA PRO A 46 -21.51 6.21 61.79
C PRO A 46 -21.02 4.98 61.03
N GLU A 47 -19.70 4.71 61.05
CA GLU A 47 -19.15 3.49 60.41
C GLU A 47 -19.63 2.19 61.08
N THR A 48 -20.02 2.27 62.35
CA THR A 48 -20.59 1.19 63.17
C THR A 48 -22.10 1.01 62.99
N MET A 49 -22.75 1.81 62.12
CA MET A 49 -24.19 1.69 61.86
C MET A 49 -24.54 0.26 61.43
N ASP A 50 -25.55 -0.30 62.08
CA ASP A 50 -26.07 -1.61 61.70
C ASP A 50 -26.80 -1.49 60.36
N LEU A 51 -26.29 -2.21 59.37
CA LEU A 51 -26.85 -2.23 58.02
C LEU A 51 -28.01 -3.23 57.88
N ASP A 52 -28.21 -4.06 58.90
CA ASP A 52 -29.27 -5.05 58.99
C ASP A 52 -30.51 -4.51 59.73
N ASP A 53 -30.39 -3.34 60.38
CA ASP A 53 -31.50 -2.66 61.05
C ASP A 53 -32.51 -2.09 60.02
N PRO A 54 -33.76 -2.59 59.99
CA PRO A 54 -34.79 -2.15 59.05
C PRO A 54 -35.24 -0.70 59.29
N ALA A 55 -35.05 -0.15 60.49
CA ALA A 55 -35.35 1.26 60.79
C ALA A 55 -34.35 2.20 60.11
N SER A 56 -33.13 1.71 59.86
CA SER A 56 -32.00 2.47 59.32
C SER A 56 -31.84 2.30 57.80
N VAL A 57 -31.90 1.05 57.32
CA VAL A 57 -31.64 0.70 55.92
C VAL A 57 -32.77 -0.16 55.36
N TYR A 58 -33.38 0.30 54.27
CA TYR A 58 -34.37 -0.46 53.53
C TYR A 58 -33.78 -1.07 52.28
N TRP A 59 -33.71 -2.40 52.24
CA TRP A 59 -33.19 -3.15 51.10
C TRP A 59 -34.33 -3.53 50.15
N ARG A 60 -34.22 -3.14 48.87
CA ARG A 60 -35.11 -3.61 47.80
C ARG A 60 -34.41 -4.70 47.00
N GLY A 61 -35.02 -5.88 46.88
CA GLY A 61 -34.48 -6.99 46.07
C GLY A 61 -33.31 -7.77 46.68
N GLY A 62 -33.32 -7.96 48.01
CA GLY A 62 -32.37 -8.80 48.77
C GLY A 62 -32.11 -8.21 50.16
N ASP A 63 -31.01 -8.63 50.79
CA ASP A 63 -30.55 -8.15 52.10
C ASP A 63 -29.11 -7.58 52.03
N SER A 64 -28.49 -7.35 53.19
CA SER A 64 -27.12 -6.83 53.30
C SER A 64 -26.03 -7.83 52.88
N GLY A 65 -26.35 -9.13 52.79
CA GLY A 65 -25.46 -10.20 52.35
C GLY A 65 -25.51 -10.44 50.83
N THR A 66 -26.57 -10.02 50.17
CA THR A 66 -26.84 -10.33 48.75
C THR A 66 -26.08 -9.40 47.80
N TRP A 67 -24.79 -9.68 47.54
CA TRP A 67 -23.97 -8.95 46.57
C TRP A 67 -23.53 -9.85 45.41
N PRO A 68 -24.27 -9.93 44.29
CA PRO A 68 -23.94 -10.83 43.18
C PRO A 68 -22.73 -10.41 42.33
N ASP A 69 -21.93 -9.42 42.78
CA ASP A 69 -20.77 -8.92 42.05
C ASP A 69 -19.63 -9.93 42.01
N ARG A 70 -19.13 -10.22 40.81
CA ARG A 70 -17.90 -10.98 40.59
C ARG A 70 -16.80 -10.00 40.19
N ALA A 71 -16.16 -9.38 41.17
CA ALA A 71 -15.24 -8.26 40.97
C ALA A 71 -14.08 -8.58 40.01
N LEU A 72 -13.46 -9.77 40.11
CA LEU A 72 -12.41 -10.21 39.20
C LEU A 72 -12.92 -10.31 37.75
N ARG A 73 -14.04 -11.01 37.54
CA ARG A 73 -14.65 -11.15 36.21
C ARG A 73 -15.02 -9.79 35.61
N ARG A 74 -15.56 -8.86 36.39
CA ARG A 74 -15.87 -7.51 35.91
C ARG A 74 -14.61 -6.77 35.48
N ARG A 75 -13.59 -6.74 36.33
CA ARG A 75 -12.31 -6.07 36.03
C ARG A 75 -11.64 -6.67 34.81
N SER A 76 -11.60 -8.00 34.67
CA SER A 76 -11.05 -8.67 33.49
C SER A 76 -11.82 -8.34 32.22
N VAL A 77 -13.16 -8.36 32.26
CA VAL A 77 -13.99 -7.98 31.08
C VAL A 77 -13.76 -6.52 30.69
N THR A 78 -13.69 -5.61 31.67
CA THR A 78 -13.43 -4.19 31.40
C THR A 78 -12.02 -3.98 30.85
N ALA A 79 -11.01 -4.64 31.43
CA ALA A 79 -9.64 -4.57 30.94
C ALA A 79 -9.53 -5.09 29.50
N LEU A 80 -10.18 -6.22 29.19
CA LEU A 80 -10.21 -6.77 27.84
C LEU A 80 -10.97 -5.88 26.86
N LEU A 81 -12.04 -5.22 27.28
CA LEU A 81 -12.76 -4.24 26.46
C LEU A 81 -11.88 -3.02 26.14
N VAL A 82 -11.21 -2.48 27.16
CA VAL A 82 -10.31 -1.32 26.98
C VAL A 82 -9.14 -1.70 26.09
N ALA A 83 -8.51 -2.84 26.33
CA ALA A 83 -7.37 -3.31 25.54
C ALA A 83 -7.72 -3.46 24.06
N GLY A 84 -8.84 -4.12 23.72
CA GLY A 84 -9.24 -4.26 22.33
C GLY A 84 -9.58 -2.92 21.66
N LEU A 85 -10.27 -2.01 22.36
CA LEU A 85 -10.53 -0.65 21.82
C LEU A 85 -9.23 0.14 21.57
N LEU A 86 -8.23 0.02 22.46
CA LEU A 86 -6.93 0.65 22.28
C LEU A 86 -6.14 0.04 21.12
N VAL A 87 -6.17 -1.30 20.97
CA VAL A 87 -5.55 -1.98 19.83
C VAL A 87 -6.20 -1.52 18.53
N SER A 88 -7.53 -1.50 18.45
CA SER A 88 -8.25 -1.00 17.27
C SER A 88 -7.97 0.48 17.03
N MET A 89 -7.84 1.32 18.07
CA MET A 89 -7.47 2.73 17.94
C MET A 89 -6.10 2.89 17.26
N VAL A 90 -5.08 2.23 17.81
CA VAL A 90 -3.72 2.28 17.27
C VAL A 90 -3.71 1.77 15.83
N PHE A 91 -4.41 0.67 15.57
CA PHE A 91 -4.43 0.07 14.24
C PHE A 91 -5.15 0.96 13.21
N ASN A 92 -6.26 1.60 13.57
CA ASN A 92 -6.93 2.60 12.73
C ASN A 92 -6.02 3.80 12.43
N ALA A 93 -5.21 4.25 13.41
CA ALA A 93 -4.22 5.30 13.18
C ALA A 93 -3.09 4.85 12.24
N VAL A 94 -2.56 3.63 12.42
CA VAL A 94 -1.54 3.04 11.54
C VAL A 94 -2.04 2.90 10.11
N ILE A 95 -3.32 2.54 9.92
CA ILE A 95 -3.94 2.46 8.59
C ILE A 95 -4.15 3.87 8.01
N GLY A 96 -4.77 4.77 8.76
CA GLY A 96 -5.23 6.06 8.25
C GLY A 96 -4.15 7.13 8.09
N TRP A 97 -3.12 7.13 8.94
CA TRP A 97 -2.13 8.21 8.99
C TRP A 97 -1.30 8.36 7.70
N PRO A 98 -0.78 7.28 7.08
CA PRO A 98 -0.03 7.39 5.83
C PRO A 98 -0.86 7.96 4.67
N ASP A 99 -2.16 7.66 4.64
CA ASP A 99 -3.06 8.17 3.61
C ASP A 99 -3.51 9.61 3.92
N ALA A 100 -3.78 9.94 5.19
CA ALA A 100 -4.17 11.29 5.59
C ALA A 100 -3.06 12.33 5.30
N SER A 101 -1.79 11.97 5.53
CA SER A 101 -0.65 12.86 5.38
C SER A 101 -0.02 12.83 3.98
N GLY A 102 -0.02 11.66 3.32
CA GLY A 102 0.78 11.44 2.11
C GLY A 102 -0.02 11.13 0.86
N ALA A 103 -1.33 10.83 0.92
CA ALA A 103 -2.08 10.37 -0.26
C ALA A 103 -2.02 11.35 -1.45
N LEU A 104 -1.90 10.77 -2.64
CA LEU A 104 -1.80 11.51 -3.89
C LEU A 104 -3.15 12.04 -4.37
N THR A 105 -4.24 11.34 -4.01
CA THR A 105 -5.60 11.74 -4.39
C THR A 105 -6.40 12.26 -3.20
N PHE A 106 -7.32 13.20 -3.47
CA PHE A 106 -8.21 13.76 -2.45
C PHE A 106 -9.09 12.70 -1.79
N ALA A 107 -9.64 11.77 -2.58
CA ALA A 107 -10.47 10.67 -2.06
C ALA A 107 -9.72 9.81 -1.04
N GLN A 108 -8.48 9.43 -1.34
CA GLN A 108 -7.64 8.66 -0.42
C GLN A 108 -7.30 9.44 0.86
N ARG A 109 -7.02 10.75 0.76
CA ARG A 109 -6.82 11.60 1.94
C ARG A 109 -8.05 11.59 2.86
N ILE A 110 -9.25 11.70 2.29
CA ILE A 110 -10.50 11.59 3.05
C ILE A 110 -10.60 10.24 3.75
N THR A 111 -10.35 9.14 3.04
CA THR A 111 -10.36 7.80 3.64
C THR A 111 -9.38 7.70 4.81
N GLY A 112 -8.16 8.18 4.64
CA GLY A 112 -7.15 8.23 5.71
C GLY A 112 -7.62 9.04 6.93
N VAL A 113 -8.18 10.22 6.71
CA VAL A 113 -8.75 11.07 7.79
C VAL A 113 -9.89 10.37 8.52
N LEU A 114 -10.79 9.67 7.80
CA LEU A 114 -11.90 8.93 8.42
C LEU A 114 -11.40 7.80 9.32
N PHE A 115 -10.34 7.09 8.95
CA PHE A 115 -9.69 6.09 9.81
C PHE A 115 -9.08 6.73 11.06
N VAL A 116 -8.38 7.87 10.92
CA VAL A 116 -7.82 8.60 12.07
C VAL A 116 -8.92 9.08 13.03
N LEU A 117 -10.01 9.67 12.51
CA LEU A 117 -11.16 10.09 13.29
C LEU A 117 -11.85 8.91 13.98
N SER A 118 -11.96 7.77 13.30
CA SER A 118 -12.47 6.52 13.89
C SER A 118 -11.59 6.07 15.06
N GLY A 119 -10.27 6.21 14.93
CA GLY A 119 -9.30 6.02 16.02
C GLY A 119 -9.59 6.91 17.23
N VAL A 120 -9.84 8.21 17.02
CA VAL A 120 -10.20 9.15 18.11
C VAL A 120 -11.48 8.70 18.84
N ILE A 121 -12.50 8.27 18.09
CA ILE A 121 -13.75 7.74 18.66
C ILE A 121 -13.48 6.47 19.47
N LEU A 122 -12.63 5.57 18.98
CA LEU A 122 -12.21 4.36 19.71
C LEU A 122 -11.47 4.69 21.02
N GLY A 123 -10.61 5.71 21.01
CA GLY A 123 -9.96 6.23 22.22
C GLY A 123 -10.97 6.76 23.25
N ALA A 124 -11.94 7.56 22.80
CA ALA A 124 -13.04 8.03 23.66
C ALA A 124 -13.89 6.86 24.20
N ALA A 125 -14.13 5.84 23.37
CA ALA A 125 -14.82 4.62 23.78
C ALA A 125 -14.03 3.81 24.82
N ALA A 126 -12.70 3.77 24.74
CA ALA A 126 -11.86 3.11 25.73
C ALA A 126 -11.96 3.79 27.10
N ILE A 127 -11.95 5.13 27.13
CA ILE A 127 -12.19 5.90 28.36
C ILE A 127 -13.61 5.64 28.89
N ALA A 128 -14.61 5.66 28.01
CA ALA A 128 -15.99 5.35 28.37
C ALA A 128 -16.16 3.90 28.88
N ALA A 129 -15.33 2.95 28.44
CA ALA A 129 -15.37 1.56 28.91
C ALA A 129 -14.96 1.44 30.38
N LEU A 130 -14.04 2.28 30.86
CA LEU A 130 -13.67 2.37 32.28
C LEU A 130 -14.85 2.85 33.12
N ASP A 131 -15.55 3.92 32.72
CA ASP A 131 -16.75 4.40 33.41
C ASP A 131 -17.89 3.37 33.35
N TYR A 132 -18.11 2.78 32.17
CA TYR A 132 -19.15 1.78 31.94
C TYR A 132 -18.93 0.50 32.76
N GLY A 133 -17.67 0.10 32.95
CA GLY A 133 -17.25 -1.00 33.81
C GLY A 133 -17.24 -0.66 35.31
N GLY A 134 -17.13 0.62 35.64
CA GLY A 134 -17.07 1.17 36.99
C GLY A 134 -18.45 1.52 37.55
N ARG A 135 -18.61 2.77 38.04
CA ARG A 135 -19.82 3.24 38.73
C ARG A 135 -20.88 3.86 37.79
N ARG A 136 -20.61 3.95 36.48
CA ARG A 136 -21.47 4.59 35.47
C ARG A 136 -21.92 5.99 35.86
N GLN A 137 -20.96 6.89 36.07
CA GLN A 137 -21.28 8.30 36.31
C GLN A 137 -21.91 8.93 35.06
N PHE A 138 -21.50 8.51 33.86
CA PHE A 138 -22.06 8.98 32.60
C PHE A 138 -23.08 8.00 32.02
N ARG A 139 -24.32 8.47 31.82
CA ARG A 139 -25.42 7.66 31.25
C ARG A 139 -25.13 7.19 29.81
N ALA A 140 -24.34 7.95 29.06
CA ALA A 140 -23.98 7.65 27.67
C ALA A 140 -22.79 6.70 27.54
N SER A 141 -22.08 6.36 28.61
CA SER A 141 -20.85 5.54 28.56
C SER A 141 -21.06 4.21 27.81
N GLY A 142 -22.16 3.50 28.08
CA GLY A 142 -22.48 2.25 27.40
C GLY A 142 -22.77 2.40 25.89
N ALA A 143 -23.29 3.55 25.47
CA ALA A 143 -23.57 3.85 24.06
C ALA A 143 -22.30 4.16 23.28
N ILE A 144 -21.40 4.95 23.88
CA ILE A 144 -20.10 5.30 23.28
C ILE A 144 -19.24 4.04 23.12
N VAL A 145 -19.22 3.16 24.12
CA VAL A 145 -18.53 1.86 24.03
C VAL A 145 -19.13 0.99 22.92
N LEU A 146 -20.46 0.95 22.80
CA LEU A 146 -21.13 0.20 21.73
C LEU A 146 -20.76 0.75 20.35
N LEU A 147 -20.74 2.07 20.18
CA LEU A 147 -20.31 2.70 18.93
C LEU A 147 -18.87 2.33 18.57
N GLY A 148 -17.94 2.43 19.53
CA GLY A 148 -16.54 2.03 19.32
C GLY A 148 -16.40 0.57 18.90
N VAL A 149 -17.13 -0.35 19.54
CA VAL A 149 -17.12 -1.77 19.16
C VAL A 149 -17.69 -2.01 17.76
N ILE A 150 -18.74 -1.27 17.36
CA ILE A 150 -19.29 -1.35 15.99
C ILE A 150 -18.28 -0.83 14.96
N ILE A 151 -17.60 0.27 15.25
CA ILE A 151 -16.54 0.81 14.39
C ILE A 151 -15.42 -0.24 14.23
N ALA A 152 -14.93 -0.82 15.33
CA ALA A 152 -13.90 -1.85 15.28
C ALA A 152 -14.33 -3.08 14.45
N LEU A 153 -15.57 -3.54 14.65
CA LEU A 153 -16.13 -4.65 13.87
C LEU A 153 -16.21 -4.31 12.36
N ALA A 154 -16.64 -3.10 12.03
CA ALA A 154 -16.73 -2.65 10.64
C ALA A 154 -15.35 -2.55 9.98
N THR A 155 -14.36 -2.00 10.70
CA THR A 155 -12.99 -1.86 10.18
C THR A 155 -12.31 -3.22 10.00
N ASP A 156 -12.40 -4.09 11.00
CA ASP A 156 -11.82 -5.44 10.92
C ASP A 156 -12.52 -6.29 9.86
N GLY A 157 -13.85 -6.14 9.73
CA GLY A 157 -14.64 -6.79 8.69
C GLY A 157 -14.25 -6.34 7.28
N LEU A 158 -14.08 -5.04 7.07
CA LEU A 158 -13.60 -4.49 5.79
C LEU A 158 -12.22 -5.03 5.43
N LEU A 159 -11.29 -5.06 6.38
CA LEU A 159 -9.94 -5.59 6.15
C LEU A 159 -9.99 -7.07 5.78
N LEU A 160 -10.83 -7.86 6.44
CA LEU A 160 -10.99 -9.27 6.13
C LEU A 160 -11.63 -9.47 4.75
N LEU A 161 -12.60 -8.65 4.36
CA LEU A 161 -13.20 -8.68 3.02
C LEU A 161 -12.18 -8.38 1.92
N LEU A 162 -11.38 -7.34 2.10
CA LEU A 162 -10.30 -7.00 1.16
C LEU A 162 -9.22 -8.09 1.12
N TRP A 163 -8.95 -8.73 2.24
CA TRP A 163 -8.05 -9.88 2.29
C TRP A 163 -8.60 -11.08 1.50
N PHE A 164 -9.91 -11.35 1.57
CA PHE A 164 -10.53 -12.46 0.83
C PHE A 164 -10.48 -12.32 -0.69
N GLU A 165 -10.28 -11.11 -1.21
CA GLU A 165 -10.15 -10.83 -2.65
C GLU A 165 -8.91 -11.51 -3.26
N GLU A 166 -7.74 -11.34 -2.63
CA GLU A 166 -6.46 -11.88 -3.13
C GLU A 166 -5.97 -13.10 -2.33
N ARG A 167 -6.43 -13.25 -1.08
CA ARG A 167 -6.06 -14.33 -0.13
C ARG A 167 -4.55 -14.46 0.13
N GLU A 168 -3.85 -13.33 0.09
CA GLU A 168 -2.41 -13.28 0.33
C GLU A 168 -2.06 -13.20 1.81
N TYR A 169 -1.03 -13.92 2.26
CA TYR A 169 -0.64 -13.84 3.66
C TYR A 169 0.01 -12.49 4.01
N THR A 170 -0.59 -11.74 4.93
CA THR A 170 -0.04 -10.50 5.50
C THR A 170 0.17 -10.66 7.00
N ARG A 171 1.24 -10.07 7.56
CA ARG A 171 1.51 -10.09 9.01
C ARG A 171 0.39 -9.44 9.82
N HIS A 172 -0.32 -8.48 9.22
CA HIS A 172 -1.43 -7.77 9.87
C HIS A 172 -2.64 -8.68 10.12
N LEU A 173 -2.74 -9.83 9.46
CA LEU A 173 -3.79 -10.82 9.69
C LEU A 173 -3.80 -11.31 11.13
N LEU A 174 -2.62 -11.38 11.76
CA LEU A 174 -2.45 -11.70 13.18
C LEU A 174 -3.04 -10.64 14.13
N ILE A 175 -3.39 -9.46 13.62
CA ILE A 175 -3.98 -8.36 14.39
C ILE A 175 -5.49 -8.31 14.13
N TYR A 176 -5.91 -8.15 12.87
CA TYR A 176 -7.33 -7.91 12.57
C TYR A 176 -8.21 -9.16 12.71
N VAL A 177 -7.69 -10.39 12.55
CA VAL A 177 -8.49 -11.60 12.78
C VAL A 177 -8.83 -11.78 14.26
N PRO A 178 -7.86 -11.75 15.20
CA PRO A 178 -8.19 -11.73 16.62
C PRO A 178 -9.04 -10.53 17.05
N SER A 179 -8.77 -9.35 16.48
CA SER A 179 -9.57 -8.13 16.74
C SER A 179 -11.03 -8.30 16.29
N LEU A 180 -11.27 -8.96 15.15
CA LEU A 180 -12.61 -9.30 14.67
C LEU A 180 -13.33 -10.25 15.63
N CYS A 181 -12.67 -11.32 16.07
CA CYS A 181 -13.25 -12.23 17.07
C CYS A 181 -13.56 -11.50 18.38
N TRP A 182 -12.67 -10.61 18.81
CA TRP A 182 -12.86 -9.78 20.00
C TRP A 182 -14.02 -8.80 19.83
N SER A 183 -14.18 -8.15 18.68
CA SER A 183 -15.25 -7.18 18.44
C SER A 183 -16.61 -7.87 18.37
N VAL A 184 -16.72 -9.06 17.78
CA VAL A 184 -17.92 -9.91 17.84
C VAL A 184 -18.26 -10.30 19.28
N TRP A 185 -17.27 -10.74 20.06
CA TRP A 185 -17.45 -11.07 21.47
C TRP A 185 -17.93 -9.85 22.29
N ALA A 186 -17.29 -8.70 22.11
CA ALA A 186 -17.61 -7.46 22.78
C ALA A 186 -19.03 -6.98 22.42
N LEU A 187 -19.40 -7.07 21.13
CA LEU A 187 -20.72 -6.71 20.64
C LEU A 187 -21.78 -7.61 21.28
N PHE A 188 -21.59 -8.92 21.26
CA PHE A 188 -22.50 -9.88 21.90
C PHE A 188 -22.67 -9.58 23.40
N LEU A 189 -21.58 -9.26 24.11
CA LEU A 189 -21.61 -8.91 25.52
C LEU A 189 -22.40 -7.61 25.79
N LEU A 190 -22.19 -6.58 24.98
CA LEU A 190 -22.87 -5.29 25.12
C LEU A 190 -24.36 -5.37 24.77
N VAL A 191 -24.69 -6.13 23.72
CA VAL A 191 -26.06 -6.39 23.28
C VAL A 191 -26.83 -7.17 24.35
N ARG A 192 -26.25 -8.25 24.87
CA ARG A 192 -26.86 -9.05 25.94
C ARG A 192 -27.10 -8.22 27.21
N ARG A 193 -26.20 -7.27 27.51
CA ARG A 193 -26.31 -6.35 28.67
C ARG A 193 -27.16 -5.11 28.40
N ARG A 194 -27.75 -4.97 27.21
CA ARG A 194 -28.59 -3.84 26.78
C ARG A 194 -27.94 -2.49 27.08
N SER A 195 -26.68 -2.32 26.69
CA SER A 195 -25.89 -1.09 26.93
C SER A 195 -26.54 0.19 26.37
N TRP A 196 -27.46 0.05 25.40
CA TRP A 196 -28.22 1.15 24.78
C TRP A 196 -29.36 1.72 25.64
N LYS A 197 -29.73 1.09 26.78
CA LYS A 197 -30.87 1.54 27.61
C LYS A 197 -30.74 2.97 28.18
N GLY A 198 -29.53 3.52 28.22
CA GLY A 198 -29.27 4.89 28.66
C GLY A 198 -29.55 5.98 27.61
N ILE A 199 -29.83 5.60 26.36
CA ILE A 199 -29.99 6.55 25.25
C ILE A 199 -31.46 6.96 25.11
N PRO A 200 -31.78 8.26 25.05
CA PRO A 200 -33.08 8.72 24.62
C PRO A 200 -33.25 8.37 23.13
N GLN A 201 -34.12 7.41 22.79
CA GLN A 201 -34.45 6.96 21.42
C GLN A 201 -33.45 5.95 20.77
N PRO A 202 -33.37 4.71 21.29
CA PRO A 202 -32.43 3.69 20.79
C PRO A 202 -32.65 3.27 19.33
N LYS A 203 -33.89 3.32 18.82
CA LYS A 203 -34.21 2.97 17.43
C LYS A 203 -33.59 3.94 16.42
N LYS A 204 -33.57 5.24 16.73
CA LYS A 204 -32.99 6.26 15.84
C LYS A 204 -31.47 6.17 15.81
N PHE A 205 -30.86 5.89 16.95
CA PHE A 205 -29.41 5.65 17.03
C PHE A 205 -28.99 4.46 16.16
N ALA A 206 -29.70 3.33 16.26
CA ALA A 206 -29.42 2.15 15.44
C ALA A 206 -29.59 2.43 13.95
N ALA A 207 -30.67 3.12 13.56
CA ALA A 207 -30.89 3.52 12.17
C ALA A 207 -29.79 4.43 11.62
N GLY A 208 -29.34 5.40 12.42
CA GLY A 208 -28.22 6.28 12.07
C GLY A 208 -26.93 5.50 11.81
N VAL A 209 -26.54 4.62 12.74
CA VAL A 209 -25.32 3.81 12.60
C VAL A 209 -25.37 2.90 11.37
N VAL A 210 -26.51 2.24 11.11
CA VAL A 210 -26.68 1.36 9.93
C VAL A 210 -26.62 2.16 8.63
N ALA A 211 -27.30 3.32 8.57
CA ALA A 211 -27.29 4.17 7.39
C ALA A 211 -25.88 4.69 7.08
N THR A 212 -25.13 5.14 8.10
CA THR A 212 -23.75 5.58 7.93
C THR A 212 -22.86 4.43 7.47
N ALA A 213 -22.97 3.24 8.08
CA ALA A 213 -22.17 2.08 7.68
C ALA A 213 -22.41 1.67 6.23
N LEU A 214 -23.67 1.66 5.77
CA LEU A 214 -24.01 1.37 4.37
C LEU A 214 -23.48 2.43 3.41
N LEU A 215 -23.65 3.72 3.74
CA LEU A 215 -23.15 4.81 2.91
C LEU A 215 -21.62 4.76 2.78
N THR A 216 -20.92 4.49 3.88
CA THR A 216 -19.46 4.34 3.91
C THR A 216 -19.00 3.13 3.12
N ALA A 217 -19.68 1.98 3.25
CA ALA A 217 -19.35 0.78 2.47
C ALA A 217 -19.52 0.99 0.95
N VAL A 218 -20.62 1.63 0.53
CA VAL A 218 -20.88 1.95 -0.88
C VAL A 218 -19.87 2.98 -1.40
N SER A 219 -19.56 4.02 -0.61
CA SER A 219 -18.59 5.05 -0.99
C SER A 219 -17.17 4.50 -1.10
N LEU A 220 -16.77 3.59 -0.19
CA LEU A 220 -15.49 2.90 -0.26
C LEU A 220 -15.41 1.99 -1.48
N ALA A 221 -16.43 1.13 -1.69
CA ALA A 221 -16.49 0.24 -2.84
C ALA A 221 -16.43 1.02 -4.16
N TYR A 222 -17.15 2.14 -4.23
CA TYR A 222 -17.10 3.04 -5.38
C TYR A 222 -15.69 3.62 -5.57
N SER A 223 -15.07 4.15 -4.51
CA SER A 223 -13.76 4.79 -4.58
C SER A 223 -12.62 3.81 -4.91
N THR A 224 -12.72 2.55 -4.47
CA THR A 224 -11.74 1.50 -4.80
C THR A 224 -11.92 0.96 -6.21
N MET A 225 -13.17 0.84 -6.68
CA MET A 225 -13.47 0.30 -8.01
C MET A 225 -13.24 1.33 -9.14
N TYR A 226 -13.36 2.63 -8.87
CA TYR A 226 -13.25 3.70 -9.87
C TYR A 226 -11.88 4.40 -9.96
N GLN A 227 -10.81 3.88 -9.34
CA GLN A 227 -9.46 4.45 -9.51
C GLN A 227 -9.02 4.54 -10.99
N PRO A 228 -8.17 5.52 -11.36
CA PRO A 228 -8.17 6.16 -12.68
C PRO A 228 -7.74 5.20 -13.80
N ALA A 229 -8.71 4.50 -14.35
CA ALA A 229 -8.51 3.49 -15.36
C ALA A 229 -8.10 4.06 -16.73
N ALA A 230 -8.37 5.34 -17.01
CA ALA A 230 -8.55 5.77 -18.39
C ALA A 230 -7.63 6.87 -18.94
N ALA A 231 -6.70 7.45 -18.16
CA ALA A 231 -5.76 8.40 -18.75
C ALA A 231 -4.64 7.66 -19.50
N PRO A 232 -4.57 7.73 -20.84
CA PRO A 232 -3.46 7.19 -21.60
C PRO A 232 -2.17 7.94 -21.25
N MET A 233 -1.07 7.19 -21.17
CA MET A 233 0.26 7.77 -21.01
C MET A 233 0.79 8.14 -22.39
N HIS A 234 1.30 9.36 -22.53
CA HIS A 234 1.91 9.84 -23.76
C HIS A 234 3.32 10.33 -23.45
N PHE A 235 4.29 9.81 -24.19
CA PHE A 235 5.67 10.28 -24.18
C PHE A 235 6.02 10.74 -25.59
N THR A 236 6.74 11.86 -25.68
CA THR A 236 7.46 12.21 -26.89
C THR A 236 8.90 11.77 -26.69
N LEU A 237 9.26 10.67 -27.34
CA LEU A 237 10.63 10.15 -27.38
C LEU A 237 11.22 10.46 -28.76
N ARG A 238 12.46 10.95 -28.80
CA ARG A 238 13.19 11.20 -30.06
C ARG A 238 14.65 10.83 -29.89
N ALA A 239 15.22 10.28 -30.94
CA ALA A 239 16.66 10.06 -31.07
C ALA A 239 17.09 10.69 -32.40
N GLU A 240 18.14 11.51 -32.36
CA GLU A 240 18.60 12.27 -33.52
C GLU A 240 20.12 12.21 -33.62
N PHE A 241 20.62 11.77 -34.78
CA PHE A 241 22.04 11.85 -35.10
C PHE A 241 22.40 13.28 -35.50
N GLY A 242 23.47 13.82 -34.92
CA GLY A 242 24.00 15.12 -35.26
C GLY A 242 25.03 15.06 -36.38
N LYS A 243 25.52 16.23 -36.79
CA LYS A 243 26.61 16.33 -37.78
C LYS A 243 27.90 15.73 -37.21
N ALA A 244 28.45 14.72 -37.88
CA ALA A 244 29.66 14.07 -37.45
C ALA A 244 30.91 14.90 -37.81
N TRP A 245 32.02 14.63 -37.13
CA TRP A 245 33.32 15.23 -37.46
C TRP A 245 34.45 14.22 -37.29
N GLU A 246 35.47 14.39 -38.10
CA GLU A 246 36.67 13.56 -38.08
C GLU A 246 37.54 13.85 -36.85
N ASP A 247 38.09 12.80 -36.24
CA ASP A 247 39.17 12.92 -35.26
C ASP A 247 40.49 13.28 -35.97
N ARG A 248 41.20 14.28 -35.45
CA ARG A 248 42.43 14.79 -36.08
C ARG A 248 43.62 13.86 -35.92
N ASP A 249 43.63 13.07 -34.85
CA ASP A 249 44.80 12.30 -34.43
C ASP A 249 44.57 10.79 -34.64
N LEU A 250 43.31 10.35 -34.65
CA LEU A 250 42.95 8.94 -34.77
C LEU A 250 42.07 8.66 -36.00
N SER A 251 42.06 7.42 -36.48
CA SER A 251 41.23 6.99 -37.63
C SER A 251 39.77 6.75 -37.25
N PHE A 252 39.18 7.69 -36.51
CA PHE A 252 37.79 7.64 -36.05
C PHE A 252 37.00 8.89 -36.47
N VAL A 253 35.69 8.74 -36.51
CA VAL A 253 34.70 9.79 -36.69
C VAL A 253 33.87 9.86 -35.42
N HIS A 254 33.69 11.07 -34.89
CA HIS A 254 32.84 11.35 -33.75
C HIS A 254 31.42 11.63 -34.25
N VAL A 255 30.46 10.86 -33.75
CA VAL A 255 29.06 10.95 -34.14
C VAL A 255 28.23 11.41 -32.94
N PRO A 256 27.69 12.63 -32.95
CA PRO A 256 26.77 13.09 -31.92
C PRO A 256 25.44 12.36 -32.00
N LEU A 257 24.90 12.05 -30.84
CA LEU A 257 23.57 11.49 -30.65
C LEU A 257 22.84 12.34 -29.62
N THR A 258 21.68 12.87 -30.01
CA THR A 258 20.77 13.56 -29.10
C THR A 258 19.58 12.67 -28.82
N LEU A 259 19.39 12.31 -27.56
CA LEU A 259 18.23 11.58 -27.07
C LEU A 259 17.31 12.55 -26.33
N TYR A 260 16.02 12.48 -26.55
CA TYR A 260 15.03 13.38 -25.98
C TYR A 260 13.82 12.62 -25.46
N MET A 261 13.35 13.03 -24.29
CA MET A 261 12.14 12.51 -23.66
C MET A 261 11.33 13.65 -23.08
N LYS A 262 10.02 13.64 -23.34
CA LYS A 262 9.05 14.51 -22.67
C LYS A 262 7.82 13.73 -22.25
N ASN A 263 7.37 13.95 -21.01
CA ASN A 263 6.06 13.47 -20.57
C ASN A 263 4.97 14.41 -21.09
N THR A 264 4.27 14.00 -22.14
CA THR A 264 3.13 14.73 -22.72
C THR A 264 1.79 14.24 -22.18
N GLY A 265 1.78 13.21 -21.33
CA GLY A 265 0.60 12.70 -20.65
C GLY A 265 0.16 13.56 -19.46
N GLY A 266 -1.01 13.24 -18.91
CA GLY A 266 -1.58 13.97 -17.77
C GLY A 266 -1.13 13.47 -16.39
N ILE A 267 -0.20 12.50 -16.32
CA ILE A 267 0.17 11.81 -15.09
C ILE A 267 1.69 11.72 -14.96
N PRO A 268 2.25 12.03 -13.77
CA PRO A 268 3.69 11.89 -13.53
C PRO A 268 4.07 10.41 -13.33
N VAL A 269 5.30 10.04 -13.73
CA VAL A 269 5.79 8.65 -13.67
C VAL A 269 7.11 8.52 -12.93
N TYR A 270 7.43 7.32 -12.47
CA TYR A 270 8.79 6.89 -12.15
C TYR A 270 9.39 6.21 -13.38
N ILE A 271 10.63 6.54 -13.74
CA ILE A 271 11.40 5.76 -14.71
C ILE A 271 12.00 4.57 -13.97
N VAL A 272 11.56 3.37 -14.32
CA VAL A 272 11.96 2.10 -13.68
C VAL A 272 13.23 1.56 -14.32
N ASN A 273 13.29 1.59 -15.65
CA ASN A 273 14.47 1.17 -16.42
C ASN A 273 14.55 2.03 -17.67
N ASP A 274 15.75 2.18 -18.21
CA ASP A 274 16.02 2.97 -19.39
C ASP A 274 17.31 2.47 -20.06
N ILE A 275 17.32 2.45 -21.38
CA ILE A 275 18.49 2.07 -22.17
C ILE A 275 18.44 2.77 -23.52
N TYR A 276 19.61 3.17 -24.02
CA TYR A 276 19.81 3.39 -25.44
C TYR A 276 20.84 2.41 -25.96
N THR A 277 20.65 1.95 -27.20
CA THR A 277 21.57 1.05 -27.88
C THR A 277 21.77 1.53 -29.31
N VAL A 278 23.00 1.89 -29.65
CA VAL A 278 23.45 2.19 -31.00
C VAL A 278 23.99 0.92 -31.62
N ARG A 279 23.44 0.51 -32.77
CA ARG A 279 23.86 -0.66 -33.53
C ARG A 279 24.36 -0.24 -34.91
N GLY A 280 25.45 -0.86 -35.35
CA GLY A 280 25.86 -0.86 -36.74
C GLY A 280 25.29 -2.08 -37.44
N ARG A 281 24.62 -1.86 -38.56
CA ARG A 281 24.16 -2.92 -39.46
C ARG A 281 25.27 -3.25 -40.46
N VAL A 282 25.41 -4.53 -40.79
CA VAL A 282 26.20 -5.04 -41.92
C VAL A 282 25.27 -5.89 -42.76
N ALA A 283 25.32 -5.69 -44.07
CA ALA A 283 24.49 -6.37 -45.05
C ALA A 283 25.29 -6.75 -46.30
N LEU A 284 24.95 -7.88 -46.91
CA LEU A 284 25.41 -8.29 -48.23
C LEU A 284 24.30 -8.04 -49.24
N TYR A 285 24.59 -7.26 -50.28
CA TYR A 285 23.59 -6.92 -51.28
C TYR A 285 23.67 -7.87 -52.47
N SER A 286 22.55 -8.53 -52.78
CA SER A 286 22.42 -9.43 -53.94
C SER A 286 21.52 -8.79 -55.01
N LYS A 287 21.67 -9.24 -56.26
CA LYS A 287 20.83 -8.79 -57.39
C LYS A 287 19.81 -9.85 -57.81
N GLY A 288 19.75 -10.99 -57.12
CA GLY A 288 18.93 -12.13 -57.48
C GLY A 288 17.53 -12.06 -56.86
N GLU A 289 16.54 -12.61 -57.55
CA GLU A 289 15.19 -12.86 -57.03
C GLU A 289 15.17 -14.23 -56.30
N GLU A 290 16.02 -14.43 -55.30
CA GLU A 290 16.00 -15.67 -54.50
C GLU A 290 14.78 -15.71 -53.56
N ASP A 291 14.38 -16.92 -53.12
CA ASP A 291 13.18 -17.12 -52.30
C ASP A 291 13.37 -16.53 -50.89
N LEU A 292 12.90 -15.29 -50.73
CA LEU A 292 12.76 -14.51 -49.50
C LEU A 292 12.40 -15.34 -48.26
N ALA A 293 11.58 -16.38 -48.42
CA ALA A 293 11.09 -17.17 -47.32
C ALA A 293 12.14 -18.17 -46.79
N GLU A 294 13.07 -18.64 -47.60
CA GLU A 294 14.15 -19.55 -47.18
C GLU A 294 15.24 -18.77 -46.42
N GLU A 295 15.60 -17.60 -46.93
CA GLU A 295 16.57 -16.70 -46.31
C GLU A 295 16.07 -16.14 -44.98
N TRP A 296 14.82 -15.67 -44.94
CA TRP A 296 14.17 -15.26 -43.69
C TRP A 296 14.09 -16.41 -42.67
N ARG A 297 13.75 -17.64 -43.11
CA ARG A 297 13.77 -18.81 -42.22
C ARG A 297 15.17 -19.14 -41.71
N ALA A 298 16.22 -18.90 -42.51
CA ALA A 298 17.61 -19.14 -42.13
C ALA A 298 18.22 -18.02 -41.27
N SER A 299 17.66 -16.81 -41.32
CA SER A 299 18.05 -15.67 -40.48
C SER A 299 17.33 -15.71 -39.12
N VAL A 300 16.08 -16.16 -39.08
CA VAL A 300 15.31 -16.39 -37.85
C VAL A 300 15.96 -17.47 -37.00
N GLY A 301 16.47 -17.09 -35.82
CA GLY A 301 17.09 -18.00 -34.85
C GLY A 301 18.62 -17.92 -34.75
N LYS A 302 19.28 -17.10 -35.59
CA LYS A 302 20.70 -16.77 -35.39
C LYS A 302 20.85 -15.67 -34.33
N GLN A 303 21.83 -15.82 -33.46
CA GLN A 303 22.04 -14.93 -32.31
C GLN A 303 22.31 -13.48 -32.78
N GLY A 304 21.40 -12.55 -32.47
CA GLY A 304 21.52 -11.11 -32.80
C GLY A 304 20.70 -10.62 -33.99
N SER A 305 19.91 -11.46 -34.65
CA SER A 305 18.93 -11.04 -35.67
C SER A 305 17.64 -10.55 -35.00
N SER A 306 17.09 -9.41 -35.42
CA SER A 306 15.73 -9.00 -35.06
C SER A 306 14.73 -10.06 -35.54
N GLU A 307 13.73 -10.35 -34.70
CA GLU A 307 12.62 -11.22 -35.07
C GLU A 307 11.80 -10.53 -36.18
N GLY A 308 11.97 -10.93 -37.44
CA GLY A 308 10.93 -10.75 -38.46
C GLY A 308 11.21 -9.87 -39.68
N GLU A 309 12.41 -9.33 -39.89
CA GLU A 309 12.71 -8.53 -41.09
C GLU A 309 13.28 -9.39 -42.23
N ALA A 310 12.69 -9.27 -43.42
CA ALA A 310 13.17 -9.87 -44.67
C ALA A 310 13.19 -8.80 -45.76
N GLU A 311 14.35 -8.55 -46.36
CA GLU A 311 14.52 -7.60 -47.47
C GLU A 311 14.95 -8.38 -48.73
N LEU A 312 14.30 -8.11 -49.87
CA LEU A 312 14.47 -8.89 -51.12
C LEU A 312 15.91 -8.90 -51.69
N TYR A 313 16.72 -7.91 -51.38
CA TYR A 313 18.04 -7.74 -51.96
C TYR A 313 19.16 -7.73 -50.91
N VAL A 314 18.89 -8.21 -49.70
CA VAL A 314 19.80 -8.09 -48.56
C VAL A 314 19.94 -9.40 -47.80
N ASP A 315 21.14 -9.95 -47.85
CA ASP A 315 21.56 -11.17 -47.14
C ASP A 315 22.57 -10.86 -46.03
N GLY A 316 22.77 -11.81 -45.13
CA GLY A 316 23.84 -11.78 -44.13
C GLY A 316 23.68 -10.68 -43.08
N LEU A 317 22.46 -10.22 -42.83
CA LEU A 317 22.15 -9.15 -41.87
C LEU A 317 22.78 -9.44 -40.49
N ARG A 318 23.68 -8.56 -40.08
CA ARG A 318 24.32 -8.62 -38.75
C ARG A 318 24.29 -7.26 -38.08
N TYR A 319 23.73 -7.21 -36.88
CA TYR A 319 23.75 -6.03 -36.03
C TYR A 319 24.86 -6.14 -34.98
N THR A 320 25.70 -5.11 -34.87
CA THR A 320 26.76 -5.03 -33.87
C THR A 320 26.51 -3.85 -32.95
N THR A 321 26.45 -4.06 -31.64
CA THR A 321 26.30 -2.95 -30.68
C THR A 321 27.58 -2.13 -30.64
N ILE A 322 27.49 -0.85 -31.00
CA ILE A 322 28.62 0.10 -31.01
C ILE A 322 28.67 0.87 -29.70
N SER A 323 27.52 1.35 -29.23
CA SER A 323 27.41 2.12 -27.99
C SER A 323 26.13 1.72 -27.29
N SER A 324 26.18 1.58 -25.97
CA SER A 324 24.97 1.39 -25.16
C SER A 324 25.16 2.07 -23.81
N GLY A 325 24.07 2.59 -23.27
CA GLY A 325 24.12 3.31 -22.02
C GLY A 325 22.75 3.57 -21.45
N ARG A 326 22.76 4.28 -20.33
CA ARG A 326 21.55 4.80 -19.70
C ARG A 326 21.29 6.19 -20.22
N PHE A 327 20.02 6.47 -20.45
CA PHE A 327 19.55 7.77 -20.86
C PHE A 327 19.18 8.64 -19.64
N TYR A 328 18.54 8.05 -18.63
CA TYR A 328 18.04 8.71 -17.44
C TYR A 328 18.40 7.89 -16.18
N ASP A 329 18.02 8.39 -15.01
CA ASP A 329 18.25 7.70 -13.75
C ASP A 329 17.06 6.83 -13.34
N ALA A 330 17.34 5.60 -12.93
CA ALA A 330 16.36 4.65 -12.42
C ALA A 330 15.83 5.14 -11.07
N GLY A 331 14.51 5.07 -10.91
CA GLY A 331 13.79 5.61 -9.76
C GLY A 331 13.52 7.10 -9.84
N SER A 332 14.15 7.83 -10.77
CA SER A 332 13.85 9.26 -10.95
C SER A 332 12.47 9.44 -11.55
N SER A 333 11.76 10.48 -11.10
CA SER A 333 10.45 10.80 -11.64
C SER A 333 10.53 11.73 -12.85
N LEU A 334 9.53 11.62 -13.72
CA LEU A 334 9.29 12.53 -14.82
C LEU A 334 7.88 13.09 -14.68
N ASP A 335 7.80 14.36 -14.26
CA ASP A 335 6.53 15.04 -14.02
C ASP A 335 5.87 15.49 -15.32
N VAL A 336 4.59 15.87 -15.26
CA VAL A 336 3.80 16.27 -16.43
C VAL A 336 4.42 17.50 -17.10
N GLY A 337 4.67 17.41 -18.40
CA GLY A 337 5.30 18.47 -19.19
C GLY A 337 6.82 18.56 -19.03
N GLN A 338 7.42 17.83 -18.08
CA GLN A 338 8.87 17.79 -17.90
C GLN A 338 9.54 17.14 -19.12
N GLU A 339 10.67 17.72 -19.51
CA GLU A 339 11.50 17.24 -20.60
C GLU A 339 12.93 17.00 -20.12
N TYR A 340 13.61 16.09 -20.81
CA TYR A 340 14.99 15.73 -20.57
C TYR A 340 15.66 15.39 -21.90
N ALA A 341 16.91 15.85 -22.05
CA ALA A 341 17.71 15.61 -23.24
C ALA A 341 19.12 15.19 -22.84
N LEU A 342 19.63 14.13 -23.46
CA LEU A 342 21.01 13.66 -23.31
C LEU A 342 21.73 13.85 -24.64
N LYS A 343 22.89 14.50 -24.59
CA LYS A 343 23.82 14.57 -25.72
C LYS A 343 24.96 13.61 -25.45
N HIS A 344 25.10 12.60 -26.30
CA HIS A 344 26.16 11.61 -26.26
C HIS A 344 26.99 11.71 -27.54
N VAL A 345 28.27 11.38 -27.47
CA VAL A 345 29.13 11.29 -28.65
C VAL A 345 29.77 9.91 -28.62
N PHE A 346 29.56 9.13 -29.67
CA PHE A 346 30.22 7.83 -29.85
C PHE A 346 31.19 7.89 -31.04
N GLN A 347 32.13 6.96 -31.06
CA GLN A 347 33.18 6.90 -32.05
C GLN A 347 32.93 5.77 -33.04
N LEU A 348 33.24 6.03 -34.31
CA LEU A 348 33.11 5.09 -35.40
C LEU A 348 34.42 5.03 -36.20
N PRO A 349 35.00 3.84 -36.45
CA PRO A 349 36.16 3.74 -37.34
C PRO A 349 35.82 4.25 -38.75
N LYS A 350 36.77 4.93 -39.41
CA LYS A 350 36.58 5.43 -40.79
C LYS A 350 36.37 4.31 -41.81
N ASP A 351 37.05 3.20 -41.61
CA ASP A 351 37.01 1.99 -42.43
C ASP A 351 35.93 1.00 -41.97
N THR A 352 34.87 1.51 -41.34
CA THR A 352 33.78 0.67 -40.88
C THR A 352 33.06 -0.01 -42.03
N GLY A 353 32.77 -1.31 -41.87
CA GLY A 353 31.95 -2.08 -42.82
C GLY A 353 30.44 -1.92 -42.62
N PHE A 354 30.00 -0.99 -41.77
CA PHE A 354 28.59 -0.77 -41.52
C PHE A 354 27.93 0.02 -42.66
N ASP A 355 26.69 -0.34 -43.02
CA ASP A 355 25.88 0.37 -44.02
C ASP A 355 24.91 1.37 -43.34
N ILE A 356 24.32 0.97 -42.21
CA ILE A 356 23.38 1.78 -41.42
C ILE A 356 23.83 1.83 -39.95
N LEU A 357 23.66 3.00 -39.34
CA LEU A 357 23.63 3.15 -37.88
C LEU A 357 22.18 3.30 -37.44
N SER A 358 21.76 2.46 -36.50
CA SER A 358 20.48 2.58 -35.83
C SER A 358 20.68 2.87 -34.34
N VAL A 359 19.77 3.65 -33.77
CA VAL A 359 19.68 3.87 -32.33
C VAL A 359 18.28 3.48 -31.88
N GLU A 360 18.23 2.60 -30.88
CA GLU A 360 17.02 2.22 -30.19
C GLU A 360 17.08 2.78 -28.78
N MET A 361 16.09 3.60 -28.43
CA MET A 361 15.90 4.17 -27.11
C MET A 361 14.65 3.57 -26.48
N GLN A 362 14.80 2.91 -25.33
CA GLN A 362 13.69 2.31 -24.59
C GLN A 362 13.63 2.85 -23.16
N ILE A 363 12.41 3.10 -22.68
CA ILE A 363 12.12 3.42 -21.28
C ILE A 363 11.01 2.52 -20.74
N SER A 364 11.06 2.26 -19.44
CA SER A 364 10.08 1.48 -18.68
C SER A 364 9.70 2.37 -17.53
N TYR A 365 8.41 2.59 -17.36
CA TYR A 365 7.91 3.57 -16.43
C TYR A 365 6.80 2.96 -15.58
N MET A 366 6.59 3.52 -14.39
CA MET A 366 5.48 3.19 -13.49
C MET A 366 4.72 4.48 -13.16
N ARG A 367 3.39 4.43 -13.22
CA ARG A 367 2.55 5.61 -12.93
C ARG A 367 2.55 5.95 -11.44
N LYS A 368 2.84 7.21 -11.09
CA LYS A 368 2.82 7.67 -9.68
C LYS A 368 1.39 7.64 -9.11
N ASP A 369 0.35 7.82 -9.91
CA ASP A 369 -1.05 7.79 -9.46
C ASP A 369 -1.59 6.38 -9.17
N ARG A 370 -0.83 5.33 -9.48
CA ARG A 370 -1.18 3.93 -9.15
C ARG A 370 -0.31 3.29 -8.07
N GLY A 371 0.95 3.72 -7.91
CA GLY A 371 1.81 3.27 -6.83
C GLY A 371 2.92 4.23 -6.46
N ARG A 372 3.54 3.98 -5.30
CA ARG A 372 4.75 4.67 -4.85
C ARG A 372 5.93 3.73 -4.85
N LEU A 373 7.00 4.17 -5.49
CA LEU A 373 8.28 3.51 -5.46
C LEU A 373 9.07 3.99 -4.24
N ASP A 374 9.66 3.08 -3.49
CA ASP A 374 10.73 3.41 -2.54
C ASP A 374 11.99 3.75 -3.33
N VAL A 375 12.13 5.04 -3.67
CA VAL A 375 13.17 5.52 -4.58
C VAL A 375 14.57 5.36 -3.96
N GLU A 376 14.70 5.47 -2.64
CA GLU A 376 15.98 5.34 -1.95
C GLU A 376 16.50 3.89 -2.00
N GLU A 377 15.61 2.92 -1.74
CA GLU A 377 15.93 1.51 -1.92
C GLU A 377 16.22 1.20 -3.39
N PHE A 378 15.37 1.68 -4.31
CA PHE A 378 15.45 1.34 -5.72
C PHE A 378 16.65 1.95 -6.46
N ARG A 379 17.13 3.14 -6.07
CA ARG A 379 18.29 3.80 -6.70
C ARG A 379 19.60 3.05 -6.45
N SER A 380 19.65 2.26 -5.39
CA SER A 380 20.83 1.47 -5.04
C SER A 380 20.96 0.28 -6.01
N SER A 381 22.03 0.27 -6.82
CA SER A 381 22.30 -0.82 -7.75
C SER A 381 23.07 -1.95 -7.06
N HIS A 382 22.72 -3.18 -7.44
CA HIS A 382 23.40 -4.40 -7.03
C HIS A 382 24.08 -5.01 -8.25
N ALA A 383 25.42 -5.05 -8.24
CA ALA A 383 26.18 -5.67 -9.33
C ALA A 383 26.11 -7.20 -9.22
N SER A 384 25.77 -7.88 -10.31
CA SER A 384 25.63 -9.34 -10.33
C SER A 384 26.93 -10.07 -9.99
N TRP A 385 28.07 -9.47 -10.29
CA TRP A 385 29.39 -10.05 -10.02
C TRP A 385 29.92 -9.74 -8.60
N ASN A 386 29.14 -9.09 -7.74
CA ASN A 386 29.57 -8.81 -6.37
C ASN A 386 29.31 -10.00 -5.43
N GLU A 387 30.36 -10.74 -5.07
CA GLU A 387 30.28 -11.92 -4.19
C GLU A 387 29.79 -11.59 -2.76
N TYR A 388 29.99 -10.34 -2.30
CA TYR A 388 29.53 -9.91 -0.98
C TYR A 388 28.01 -9.81 -0.90
N ASP A 389 27.34 -9.60 -2.04
CA ASP A 389 25.90 -9.49 -2.12
C ASP A 389 25.27 -10.79 -2.63
N ARG A 390 25.29 -11.82 -1.77
CA ARG A 390 24.82 -13.18 -2.10
C ARG A 390 23.40 -13.26 -2.66
N ARG A 391 22.55 -12.26 -2.41
CA ARG A 391 21.18 -12.25 -2.92
C ARG A 391 21.10 -11.92 -4.40
N TYR A 392 22.02 -11.08 -4.87
CA TYR A 392 22.09 -10.63 -6.26
C TYR A 392 23.35 -11.13 -6.96
N HIS A 393 24.15 -11.99 -6.32
CA HIS A 393 25.31 -12.57 -6.95
C HIS A 393 24.91 -13.64 -7.98
N CYS A 394 25.39 -13.48 -9.20
CA CYS A 394 25.41 -14.53 -10.22
C CYS A 394 26.75 -14.49 -10.96
N GLU A 395 27.32 -15.66 -11.19
CA GLU A 395 28.58 -15.79 -11.91
C GLU A 395 28.45 -15.20 -13.32
N PRO A 396 29.37 -14.31 -13.76
CA PRO A 396 29.29 -13.66 -15.07
C PRO A 396 29.24 -14.62 -16.25
N ALA A 397 29.80 -15.83 -16.11
CA ALA A 397 29.72 -16.88 -17.13
C ALA A 397 28.28 -17.40 -17.35
N ILE A 398 27.39 -17.25 -16.35
CA ILE A 398 26.01 -17.75 -16.39
C ILE A 398 25.04 -16.62 -16.75
N CYS A 399 25.12 -15.48 -16.03
CA CYS A 399 24.14 -14.39 -16.19
C CYS A 399 24.68 -13.18 -16.96
N GLY A 400 25.98 -13.13 -17.25
CA GLY A 400 26.63 -11.90 -17.70
C GLY A 400 26.80 -10.87 -16.59
N GLY A 401 27.50 -9.77 -16.91
CA GLY A 401 27.62 -8.62 -16.03
C GLY A 401 26.35 -7.76 -16.09
N GLN A 402 25.58 -7.75 -15.01
CA GLN A 402 24.32 -7.01 -14.91
C GLN A 402 24.28 -6.12 -13.65
N LEU A 403 23.60 -4.98 -13.75
CA LEU A 403 23.20 -4.15 -12.62
C LEU A 403 21.72 -4.40 -12.32
N ILE A 404 21.42 -4.71 -11.07
CA ILE A 404 20.08 -5.04 -10.61
C ILE A 404 19.61 -3.95 -9.66
N TYR A 405 18.49 -3.33 -9.98
CA TYR A 405 17.81 -2.36 -9.14
C TYR A 405 16.58 -3.04 -8.57
N ARG A 406 16.43 -3.03 -7.25
CA ARG A 406 15.25 -3.61 -6.59
C ARG A 406 14.82 -2.71 -5.45
N GLY A 407 13.52 -2.44 -5.38
CA GLY A 407 12.96 -1.57 -4.37
C GLY A 407 11.50 -1.89 -4.14
N ARG A 408 11.02 -1.60 -2.94
CA ARG A 408 9.63 -1.83 -2.56
C ARG A 408 8.70 -0.91 -3.34
N VAL A 409 7.58 -1.46 -3.79
CA VAL A 409 6.46 -0.69 -4.33
C VAL A 409 5.29 -0.79 -3.36
N LEU A 410 4.70 0.36 -3.09
CA LEU A 410 3.54 0.51 -2.23
C LEU A 410 2.33 0.87 -3.09
N HIS A 411 1.18 0.29 -2.80
CA HIS A 411 -0.08 0.79 -3.32
C HIS A 411 -0.34 2.20 -2.79
N ASN A 412 -1.05 3.00 -3.57
CA ASN A 412 -1.41 4.36 -3.16
C ASN A 412 -2.44 4.44 -2.03
N ASN A 413 -3.03 3.30 -1.66
CA ASN A 413 -3.95 3.17 -0.55
C ASN A 413 -3.34 2.26 0.51
N ASN A 414 -3.09 2.79 1.70
CA ASN A 414 -2.49 2.03 2.79
C ASN A 414 -3.41 0.91 3.30
N LEU A 415 -4.73 1.03 3.11
CA LEU A 415 -5.68 -0.05 3.37
C LEU A 415 -5.35 -1.32 2.57
N ILE A 416 -4.85 -1.17 1.35
CA ILE A 416 -4.42 -2.29 0.50
C ILE A 416 -3.06 -2.81 0.97
N ASN A 417 -2.14 -1.91 1.34
CA ASN A 417 -0.80 -2.30 1.82
C ASN A 417 -0.83 -3.13 3.11
N VAL A 418 -1.86 -2.98 3.96
CA VAL A 418 -2.01 -3.79 5.18
C VAL A 418 -2.68 -5.14 4.90
N THR A 419 -3.49 -5.27 3.85
CA THR A 419 -4.22 -6.51 3.50
C THR A 419 -3.52 -7.39 2.47
N ARG A 420 -2.54 -6.87 1.73
CA ARG A 420 -1.82 -7.61 0.66
C ARG A 420 -0.34 -7.81 1.00
N GLN A 421 0.32 -8.74 0.29
CA GLN A 421 1.76 -8.95 0.42
C GLN A 421 2.55 -7.77 -0.17
N PRO A 422 3.73 -7.44 0.41
CA PRO A 422 4.62 -6.44 -0.17
C PRO A 422 4.98 -6.77 -1.63
N ARG A 423 5.02 -5.74 -2.48
CA ARG A 423 5.48 -5.85 -3.86
C ARG A 423 6.84 -5.18 -4.01
N TYR A 424 7.61 -5.66 -4.98
CA TYR A 424 8.92 -5.14 -5.34
C TYR A 424 8.98 -4.94 -6.83
N VAL A 425 9.50 -3.79 -7.25
CA VAL A 425 9.91 -3.59 -8.64
C VAL A 425 11.35 -4.07 -8.76
N THR A 426 11.65 -4.75 -9.84
CA THR A 426 13.02 -5.13 -10.21
C THR A 426 13.31 -4.64 -11.62
N ALA A 427 14.43 -3.96 -11.80
CA ALA A 427 14.96 -3.61 -13.12
C ALA A 427 16.35 -4.21 -13.26
N VAL A 428 16.62 -4.80 -14.42
CA VAL A 428 17.93 -5.35 -14.76
C VAL A 428 18.47 -4.56 -15.94
N TRP A 429 19.71 -4.11 -15.81
CA TRP A 429 20.42 -3.34 -16.82
C TRP A 429 21.75 -4.00 -17.13
N SER A 430 22.09 -4.11 -18.41
CA SER A 430 23.41 -4.57 -18.86
C SER A 430 23.73 -4.00 -20.23
N PRO A 431 25.01 -3.73 -20.52
CA PRO A 431 25.43 -3.27 -21.85
C PRO A 431 25.21 -4.40 -22.86
N GLY A 432 24.27 -4.21 -23.79
CA GLY A 432 23.94 -5.19 -24.84
C GLY A 432 23.15 -6.43 -24.38
N GLY A 433 22.73 -6.49 -23.10
CA GLY A 433 21.94 -7.60 -22.57
C GLY A 433 20.45 -7.28 -22.44
N GLN A 434 19.73 -8.10 -21.66
CA GLN A 434 18.28 -8.04 -21.58
C GLN A 434 17.78 -6.78 -20.86
N TYR A 435 16.84 -6.09 -21.50
CA TYR A 435 16.08 -4.97 -20.93
C TYR A 435 14.86 -5.47 -20.15
N LEU A 436 15.06 -5.76 -18.85
CA LEU A 436 14.02 -6.34 -17.99
C LEU A 436 13.50 -5.34 -16.96
N SER A 437 12.19 -5.31 -16.78
CA SER A 437 11.53 -4.61 -15.68
C SER A 437 10.30 -5.41 -15.25
N SER A 438 10.22 -5.79 -13.98
CA SER A 438 9.15 -6.61 -13.42
C SER A 438 8.64 -6.04 -12.11
N ILE A 439 7.37 -6.33 -11.77
CA ILE A 439 6.80 -6.03 -10.45
C ILE A 439 6.20 -7.33 -9.92
N SER A 440 6.64 -7.78 -8.75
CA SER A 440 6.17 -9.04 -8.15
C SER A 440 6.30 -9.07 -6.63
N SER A 441 5.56 -9.98 -6.00
CA SER A 441 5.73 -10.33 -4.58
C SER A 441 6.89 -11.31 -4.35
N VAL A 442 7.31 -12.02 -5.40
CA VAL A 442 8.30 -13.10 -5.36
C VAL A 442 9.72 -12.52 -5.18
N PRO A 443 10.60 -13.21 -4.42
CA PRO A 443 12.02 -12.85 -4.39
C PRO A 443 12.63 -12.88 -5.79
N PHE A 444 13.57 -11.97 -6.05
CA PHE A 444 14.33 -11.98 -7.29
C PHE A 444 15.08 -13.31 -7.46
N ASN A 445 15.00 -13.88 -8.66
CA ASN A 445 15.74 -15.09 -9.04
C ASN A 445 16.19 -14.95 -10.50
N PHE A 446 17.48 -15.17 -10.73
CA PHE A 446 18.09 -15.16 -12.06
C PHE A 446 17.51 -16.20 -13.02
N HIS A 447 16.94 -17.30 -12.50
CA HIS A 447 16.43 -18.41 -13.29
C HIS A 447 14.97 -18.24 -13.76
N GLY A 448 14.36 -17.07 -13.58
CA GLY A 448 13.10 -16.73 -14.24
C GLY A 448 11.86 -17.55 -13.84
N LEU A 449 11.87 -18.19 -12.66
CA LEU A 449 10.70 -18.88 -12.07
C LEU A 449 9.66 -17.89 -11.50
N GLY A 450 9.41 -16.79 -12.21
CA GLY A 450 8.34 -15.85 -11.89
C GLY A 450 7.00 -16.38 -12.39
N ASP A 451 5.92 -16.12 -11.64
CA ASP A 451 4.58 -16.31 -12.17
C ASP A 451 4.29 -15.18 -13.16
N TYR A 452 4.43 -15.47 -14.47
CA TYR A 452 4.16 -14.51 -15.54
C TYR A 452 2.75 -13.91 -15.48
N ALA A 453 1.76 -14.66 -14.97
CA ALA A 453 0.41 -14.16 -14.82
C ALA A 453 0.27 -13.20 -13.63
N GLU A 454 1.05 -13.40 -12.56
CA GLU A 454 1.21 -12.41 -11.47
C GLU A 454 1.89 -11.16 -12.01
N GLU A 455 3.05 -11.30 -12.67
CA GLU A 455 3.84 -10.16 -13.15
C GLU A 455 3.02 -9.27 -14.09
N ARG A 456 2.33 -9.86 -15.08
CA ARG A 456 1.47 -9.11 -15.99
C ARG A 456 0.36 -8.36 -15.27
N ARG A 457 -0.29 -9.02 -14.30
CA ARG A 457 -1.35 -8.43 -13.49
C ARG A 457 -0.84 -7.26 -12.65
N GLU A 458 0.35 -7.39 -12.06
CA GLU A 458 0.96 -6.33 -11.25
C GLU A 458 1.44 -5.17 -12.12
N LEU A 459 2.03 -5.42 -13.30
CA LEU A 459 2.37 -4.36 -14.25
C LEU A 459 1.13 -3.54 -14.63
N GLU A 460 0.02 -4.20 -14.99
CA GLU A 460 -1.25 -3.52 -15.30
C GLU A 460 -1.80 -2.73 -14.10
N ARG A 461 -1.75 -3.33 -12.90
CA ARG A 461 -2.20 -2.72 -11.64
C ARG A 461 -1.44 -1.44 -11.30
N TYR A 462 -0.12 -1.44 -11.46
CA TYR A 462 0.73 -0.27 -11.22
C TYR A 462 0.83 0.65 -12.45
N GLY A 463 0.19 0.29 -13.57
CA GLY A 463 0.26 1.03 -14.82
C GLY A 463 1.68 1.15 -15.35
N ALA A 464 2.47 0.09 -15.17
CA ALA A 464 3.81 -0.02 -15.67
C ALA A 464 3.80 -0.46 -17.14
N ALA A 465 4.58 0.22 -17.98
CA ALA A 465 4.65 -0.03 -19.40
C ALA A 465 6.01 0.38 -19.97
N LYS A 466 6.26 -0.01 -21.22
CA LYS A 466 7.45 0.35 -21.98
C LYS A 466 7.08 1.33 -23.10
N ALA A 467 7.97 2.26 -23.40
CA ALA A 467 7.91 3.11 -24.58
C ALA A 467 9.27 3.09 -25.28
N ARG A 468 9.25 3.16 -26.61
CA ARG A 468 10.47 3.13 -27.44
C ARG A 468 10.44 4.20 -28.53
N ALA A 469 11.62 4.62 -28.95
CA ALA A 469 11.84 5.40 -30.15
C ALA A 469 13.11 4.90 -30.84
N ASP A 470 13.05 4.85 -32.16
CA ASP A 470 14.11 4.34 -33.01
C ASP A 470 14.45 5.41 -34.05
N ALA A 471 15.73 5.51 -34.42
CA ALA A 471 16.19 6.34 -35.52
C ALA A 471 17.34 5.66 -36.26
N GLU A 472 17.43 5.90 -37.56
CA GLU A 472 18.45 5.32 -38.43
C GLU A 472 19.08 6.39 -39.32
N ILE A 473 20.36 6.20 -39.64
CA ILE A 473 21.10 7.05 -40.58
C ILE A 473 22.06 6.18 -41.39
N SER A 474 22.25 6.52 -42.67
CA SER A 474 23.26 5.86 -43.50
C SER A 474 24.66 6.22 -43.01
N VAL A 475 25.55 5.23 -42.93
CA VAL A 475 26.96 5.46 -42.60
C VAL A 475 27.63 6.36 -43.64
N ALA A 476 27.25 6.24 -44.91
CA ALA A 476 27.77 7.10 -45.98
C ALA A 476 27.44 8.58 -45.74
N GLU A 477 26.25 8.88 -45.23
CA GLU A 477 25.84 10.24 -44.86
C GLU A 477 26.65 10.75 -43.65
N VAL A 478 26.85 9.89 -42.65
CA VAL A 478 27.67 10.21 -41.47
C VAL A 478 29.11 10.55 -41.86
N LEU A 479 29.75 9.71 -42.68
CA LEU A 479 31.13 9.90 -43.15
C LEU A 479 31.26 11.14 -44.04
N SER A 480 30.33 11.33 -44.98
CA SER A 480 30.27 12.53 -45.83
C SER A 480 30.15 13.81 -45.00
N SER A 481 29.33 13.80 -43.94
CA SER A 481 29.17 14.94 -43.04
C SER A 481 30.44 15.30 -42.27
N ALA A 482 31.31 14.30 -42.04
CA ALA A 482 32.61 14.43 -41.41
C ALA A 482 33.75 14.81 -42.37
N GLY A 483 33.49 14.79 -43.68
CA GLY A 483 34.48 15.14 -44.73
C GLY A 483 35.35 13.97 -45.20
N VAL A 484 34.91 12.73 -44.95
CA VAL A 484 35.61 11.48 -45.30
C VAL A 484 35.00 10.81 -46.52
#